data_AF-A0A924GCA3-F1
#
_entry.id   AF-A0A924GCA3-F1
#
_cell.length_a   1.000
_cell.length_b   1.000
_cell.length_c   1.000
_cell.angle_alpha   90.00
_cell.angle_beta   90.00
_cell.angle_gamma   90.00
#
_symmetry.space_group_name_H-M   'P 1'
#
loop_
_entity.id
_entity.type
_entity.pdbx_description
1 polymer ?
#
loop_
_entity_poly.entity_id
_entity_poly.type
_entity_poly.pdbx_seq_one_letter_code
_entity_poly.pdbx_strand_id
1 'polypeptide(L)'
;MTRRMADPEFRDDQMMRIREPQVHAINALCDELMREKPSFSVPYIAPHYGASTAVILALSSNPGPQAGGAKGSGMLSRENNDGSAARMGDIYETVGLTDDQIVPWNAYPWHVHETHPNGLPNNLIDDGLDALKRVLDLHPDIRSVVAHGGDAHRSVRQFMSKQRFGEYADARGLKTWNTRHTSNRAFILREPEKAIALEGVCEVYRDAMRHAGLKPLTAHKVDLPAPMTGPELRVAARGELLPLLPGAVEAEARISEYVHALPSDRGQRLLVELLLRDLAS
;
A
#
# COMPACT_ATOMS: atom_id res chain seq x y z
N MET A 1 6.94 -2.41 -11.86
CA MET A 1 7.17 -1.08 -12.45
C MET A 1 6.10 -0.12 -11.93
N THR A 2 6.46 1.13 -11.61
CA THR A 2 5.55 2.14 -11.00
C THR A 2 5.53 3.41 -11.85
N ARG A 3 4.48 4.25 -11.71
CA ARG A 3 4.37 5.59 -12.35
C ARG A 3 4.38 5.62 -13.88
N ARG A 4 4.03 4.53 -14.55
CA ARG A 4 3.98 4.44 -16.02
C ARG A 4 2.90 5.33 -16.65
N MET A 5 1.84 5.67 -15.90
CA MET A 5 0.79 6.60 -16.35
C MET A 5 1.28 8.05 -16.54
N ALA A 6 2.56 8.34 -16.24
CA ALA A 6 3.21 9.58 -16.62
C ALA A 6 3.38 9.70 -18.15
N ASP A 7 3.52 8.56 -18.82
CA ASP A 7 3.59 8.46 -20.27
C ASP A 7 2.16 8.48 -20.86
N PRO A 8 1.82 9.49 -21.69
CA PRO A 8 0.51 9.58 -22.33
C PRO A 8 0.18 8.37 -23.21
N GLU A 9 1.15 7.81 -23.94
CA GLU A 9 0.88 6.66 -24.83
C GLU A 9 0.50 5.43 -24.01
N PHE A 10 1.22 5.18 -22.92
CA PHE A 10 0.88 4.11 -21.99
C PHE A 10 -0.51 4.32 -21.37
N ARG A 11 -0.82 5.55 -20.91
CA ARG A 11 -2.13 5.84 -20.32
C ARG A 11 -3.26 5.62 -21.33
N ASP A 12 -3.08 6.08 -22.56
CA ASP A 12 -4.11 5.98 -23.59
C ASP A 12 -4.32 4.51 -24.03
N ASP A 13 -3.25 3.69 -24.10
CA ASP A 13 -3.36 2.23 -24.24
C ASP A 13 -4.21 1.59 -23.14
N GLN A 14 -3.93 1.91 -21.88
CA GLN A 14 -4.69 1.39 -20.75
C GLN A 14 -6.16 1.82 -20.79
N MET A 15 -6.43 3.06 -21.20
CA MET A 15 -7.79 3.58 -21.33
C MET A 15 -8.59 2.84 -22.42
N MET A 16 -7.98 2.47 -23.55
CA MET A 16 -8.64 1.69 -24.60
C MET A 16 -9.05 0.28 -24.15
N ARG A 17 -8.43 -0.21 -23.08
CA ARG A 17 -8.55 -1.59 -22.59
C ARG A 17 -9.41 -1.72 -21.34
N ILE A 18 -10.06 -0.65 -20.86
CA ILE A 18 -10.94 -0.69 -19.66
C ILE A 18 -12.15 -1.62 -19.80
N ARG A 19 -12.42 -2.15 -21.00
CA ARG A 19 -13.50 -3.10 -21.27
C ARG A 19 -13.02 -4.54 -21.45
N GLU A 20 -11.74 -4.82 -21.21
CA GLU A 20 -11.21 -6.18 -21.22
C GLU A 20 -11.92 -7.07 -20.18
N PRO A 21 -12.06 -8.38 -20.44
CA PRO A 21 -12.91 -9.27 -19.63
C PRO A 21 -12.66 -9.21 -18.12
N GLN A 22 -11.39 -9.08 -17.72
CA GLN A 22 -10.99 -9.09 -16.32
C GLN A 22 -11.42 -7.85 -15.52
N VAL A 23 -11.72 -6.73 -16.19
CA VAL A 23 -12.20 -5.47 -15.57
C VAL A 23 -13.56 -5.01 -16.07
N HIS A 24 -14.14 -5.70 -17.06
CA HIS A 24 -15.36 -5.28 -17.75
C HIS A 24 -16.52 -5.01 -16.77
N ALA A 25 -16.81 -5.95 -15.87
CA ALA A 25 -17.95 -5.86 -14.97
C ALA A 25 -17.82 -4.70 -13.96
N ILE A 26 -16.63 -4.52 -13.36
CA ILE A 26 -16.40 -3.44 -12.41
C ILE A 26 -16.36 -2.07 -13.09
N ASN A 27 -15.87 -1.99 -14.33
CA ASN A 27 -15.88 -0.74 -15.08
C ASN A 27 -17.27 -0.40 -15.64
N ALA A 28 -18.11 -1.40 -15.93
CA ALA A 28 -19.54 -1.18 -16.17
C ALA A 28 -20.22 -0.60 -14.92
N LEU A 29 -19.88 -1.09 -13.72
CA LEU A 29 -20.34 -0.51 -12.46
C LEU A 29 -19.94 0.98 -12.33
N CYS A 30 -18.70 1.34 -12.69
CA CYS A 30 -18.29 2.75 -12.71
C CYS A 30 -19.18 3.62 -13.61
N ASP A 31 -19.58 3.13 -14.78
CA ASP A 31 -20.52 3.86 -15.65
C ASP A 31 -21.87 4.08 -14.98
N GLU A 32 -22.38 3.08 -14.27
CA GLU A 32 -23.67 3.19 -13.58
C GLU A 32 -23.60 4.23 -12.46
N LEU A 33 -22.53 4.20 -11.66
CA LEU A 33 -22.30 5.16 -10.59
C LEU A 33 -22.18 6.59 -11.12
N MET A 34 -21.58 6.77 -12.31
CA MET A 34 -21.54 8.07 -12.99
C MET A 34 -22.91 8.48 -13.53
N ARG A 35 -23.72 7.54 -14.05
CA ARG A 35 -25.11 7.81 -14.45
C ARG A 35 -26.00 8.22 -13.27
N GLU A 36 -25.79 7.60 -12.11
CA GLU A 36 -26.51 7.91 -10.86
C GLU A 36 -26.13 9.28 -10.29
N LYS A 37 -24.87 9.70 -10.45
CA LYS A 37 -24.38 11.02 -10.06
C LYS A 37 -23.59 11.72 -11.19
N PRO A 38 -24.27 12.28 -12.22
CA PRO A 38 -23.62 12.80 -13.44
C PRO A 38 -22.62 13.93 -13.25
N SER A 39 -22.68 14.64 -12.13
CA SER A 39 -21.75 15.73 -11.81
C SER A 39 -20.41 15.24 -11.26
N PHE A 40 -20.24 13.94 -11.05
CA PHE A 40 -19.03 13.37 -10.48
C PHE A 40 -18.42 12.31 -11.40
N SER A 41 -17.10 12.27 -11.47
CA SER A 41 -16.36 11.20 -12.12
C SER A 41 -16.06 10.05 -11.14
N VAL A 42 -16.07 8.82 -11.67
CA VAL A 42 -15.57 7.63 -10.98
C VAL A 42 -14.43 7.07 -11.82
N PRO A 43 -13.19 7.04 -11.32
CA PRO A 43 -12.09 6.44 -12.07
C PRO A 43 -12.34 4.95 -12.32
N TYR A 44 -11.99 4.48 -13.51
CA TYR A 44 -12.06 3.06 -13.85
C TYR A 44 -10.98 2.25 -13.15
N ILE A 45 -11.14 0.94 -13.06
CA ILE A 45 -10.07 0.04 -12.68
C ILE A 45 -9.18 -0.20 -13.90
N ALA A 46 -7.87 0.01 -13.73
CA ALA A 46 -6.90 -0.21 -14.79
C ALA A 46 -6.85 -1.70 -15.21
N PRO A 47 -6.69 -1.99 -16.51
CA PRO A 47 -6.84 -3.34 -17.07
C PRO A 47 -5.74 -4.33 -16.68
N HIS A 48 -4.63 -3.88 -16.09
CA HIS A 48 -3.61 -4.79 -15.56
C HIS A 48 -4.07 -5.53 -14.29
N TYR A 49 -5.13 -5.06 -13.61
CA TYR A 49 -5.73 -5.81 -12.50
C TYR A 49 -6.63 -6.92 -12.99
N GLY A 50 -6.49 -8.10 -12.41
CA GLY A 50 -7.43 -9.21 -12.60
C GLY A 50 -8.62 -9.08 -11.67
N ALA A 51 -9.45 -8.04 -11.83
CA ALA A 51 -10.59 -7.83 -10.92
C ALA A 51 -11.54 -9.05 -10.89
N SER A 52 -11.73 -9.73 -12.02
CA SER A 52 -12.52 -10.97 -12.11
C SER A 52 -12.00 -12.14 -11.27
N THR A 53 -10.71 -12.15 -10.91
CA THR A 53 -10.07 -13.23 -10.13
C THR A 53 -9.57 -12.75 -8.77
N ALA A 54 -9.77 -11.47 -8.44
CA ALA A 54 -9.26 -10.88 -7.23
C ALA A 54 -9.88 -11.54 -5.98
N VAL A 55 -9.04 -11.78 -4.99
CA VAL A 55 -9.45 -12.33 -3.68
C VAL A 55 -9.25 -11.32 -2.54
N ILE A 56 -8.56 -10.20 -2.83
CA ILE A 56 -8.32 -9.08 -1.92
C ILE A 56 -8.83 -7.79 -2.55
N LEU A 57 -9.46 -6.92 -1.76
CA LEU A 57 -9.79 -5.55 -2.13
C LEU A 57 -8.97 -4.55 -1.31
N ALA A 58 -8.24 -3.65 -1.95
CA ALA A 58 -7.57 -2.53 -1.29
C ALA A 58 -8.51 -1.31 -1.26
N LEU A 59 -9.00 -0.95 -0.08
CA LEU A 59 -9.93 0.15 0.11
C LEU A 59 -9.17 1.42 0.56
N SER A 60 -9.25 2.48 -0.25
CA SER A 60 -8.73 3.82 0.09
C SER A 60 -9.86 4.80 0.38
N SER A 61 -9.57 6.06 0.72
CA SER A 61 -10.63 7.07 1.04
C SER A 61 -11.50 7.42 -0.17
N ASN A 62 -10.98 8.27 -1.06
CA ASN A 62 -11.61 8.71 -2.29
C ASN A 62 -10.55 8.81 -3.41
N PRO A 63 -10.96 8.91 -4.68
CA PRO A 63 -10.02 9.14 -5.78
C PRO A 63 -9.12 10.36 -5.53
N GLY A 64 -7.81 10.14 -5.49
CA GLY A 64 -6.84 11.24 -5.42
C GLY A 64 -6.73 12.00 -6.76
N PRO A 65 -6.01 13.14 -6.78
CA PRO A 65 -5.88 13.97 -7.98
C PRO A 65 -5.31 13.25 -9.20
N GLN A 66 -4.35 12.32 -9.01
CA GLN A 66 -3.74 11.57 -10.10
C GLN A 66 -4.61 10.42 -10.63
N ALA A 67 -5.70 10.07 -9.93
CA ALA A 67 -6.67 9.09 -10.39
C ALA A 67 -7.91 9.77 -11.01
N GLY A 68 -8.56 10.68 -10.27
CA GLY A 68 -9.85 11.26 -10.67
C GLY A 68 -9.85 12.76 -10.98
N GLY A 69 -8.74 13.47 -10.76
CA GLY A 69 -8.66 14.90 -11.06
C GLY A 69 -8.54 15.17 -12.56
N ALA A 70 -8.69 16.44 -12.96
CA ALA A 70 -8.71 16.83 -14.39
C ALA A 70 -7.44 16.44 -15.19
N LYS A 71 -6.30 16.28 -14.52
CA LYS A 71 -5.03 15.81 -15.11
C LYS A 71 -4.65 14.39 -14.69
N GLY A 72 -5.56 13.69 -14.00
CA GLY A 72 -5.36 12.31 -13.58
C GLY A 72 -5.49 11.33 -14.74
N SER A 73 -5.17 10.06 -14.48
CA SER A 73 -5.27 9.00 -15.49
C SER A 73 -6.71 8.61 -15.83
N GLY A 74 -7.68 8.99 -15.00
CA GLY A 74 -9.04 8.47 -15.06
C GLY A 74 -9.16 7.04 -14.54
N MET A 75 -8.11 6.51 -13.89
CA MET A 75 -8.05 5.12 -13.42
C MET A 75 -7.50 4.99 -11.99
N LEU A 76 -7.97 3.98 -11.27
CA LEU A 76 -7.33 3.43 -10.08
C LEU A 76 -6.24 2.46 -10.52
N SER A 77 -4.98 2.81 -10.22
CA SER A 77 -3.80 2.09 -10.71
C SER A 77 -2.60 2.28 -9.79
N ARG A 78 -1.87 1.21 -9.47
CA ARG A 78 -0.54 1.29 -8.84
C ARG A 78 0.53 1.88 -9.77
N GLU A 79 0.22 1.98 -11.06
CA GLU A 79 1.06 2.60 -12.08
C GLU A 79 0.75 4.09 -12.28
N ASN A 80 -0.20 4.67 -11.53
CA ASN A 80 -0.45 6.11 -11.53
C ASN A 80 0.82 6.90 -11.15
N ASN A 81 0.97 8.11 -11.72
CA ASN A 81 2.13 8.96 -11.51
C ASN A 81 2.08 9.71 -10.17
N ASP A 82 2.03 8.95 -9.06
CA ASP A 82 2.11 9.50 -7.71
C ASP A 82 2.88 8.61 -6.74
N GLY A 83 3.17 9.16 -5.56
CA GLY A 83 3.90 8.45 -4.51
C GLY A 83 3.06 7.39 -3.78
N SER A 84 1.73 7.51 -3.79
CA SER A 84 0.84 6.53 -3.18
C SER A 84 0.76 5.27 -4.01
N ALA A 85 0.50 5.41 -5.31
CA ALA A 85 0.48 4.33 -6.29
C ALA A 85 1.81 3.58 -6.33
N ALA A 86 2.94 4.31 -6.40
CA ALA A 86 4.27 3.70 -6.37
C ALA A 86 4.48 2.86 -5.10
N ARG A 87 4.14 3.40 -3.92
CA ARG A 87 4.27 2.69 -2.65
C ARG A 87 3.39 1.44 -2.58
N MET A 88 2.17 1.48 -3.15
CA MET A 88 1.32 0.29 -3.26
C MET A 88 2.00 -0.78 -4.11
N GLY A 89 2.61 -0.39 -5.24
CA GLY A 89 3.40 -1.28 -6.07
C GLY A 89 4.56 -1.95 -5.31
N ASP A 90 5.32 -1.18 -4.55
CA ASP A 90 6.43 -1.68 -3.73
C ASP A 90 5.93 -2.67 -2.66
N ILE A 91 4.80 -2.38 -2.00
CA ILE A 91 4.18 -3.26 -1.01
C ILE A 91 3.78 -4.58 -1.65
N TYR A 92 3.10 -4.55 -2.80
CA TYR A 92 2.64 -5.75 -3.50
C TYR A 92 3.81 -6.64 -3.91
N GLU A 93 4.87 -6.04 -4.47
CA GLU A 93 6.10 -6.76 -4.82
C GLU A 93 6.76 -7.39 -3.58
N THR A 94 6.86 -6.62 -2.48
CA THR A 94 7.47 -7.07 -1.22
C THR A 94 6.77 -8.28 -0.61
N VAL A 95 5.44 -8.37 -0.72
CA VAL A 95 4.66 -9.50 -0.16
C VAL A 95 4.36 -10.60 -1.19
N GLY A 96 4.75 -10.40 -2.46
CA GLY A 96 4.48 -11.32 -3.56
C GLY A 96 3.01 -11.38 -3.98
N LEU A 97 2.29 -10.27 -3.86
CA LEU A 97 0.91 -10.14 -4.32
C LEU A 97 0.89 -9.72 -5.79
N THR A 98 0.18 -10.45 -6.63
CA THR A 98 0.06 -10.16 -8.06
C THR A 98 -1.18 -9.33 -8.38
N ASP A 99 -1.19 -8.66 -9.53
CA ASP A 99 -2.33 -7.85 -9.96
C ASP A 99 -3.61 -8.68 -10.22
N ASP A 100 -3.49 -10.01 -10.43
CA ASP A 100 -4.63 -10.93 -10.57
C ASP A 100 -5.34 -11.23 -9.25
N GLN A 101 -4.68 -10.95 -8.13
CA GLN A 101 -5.13 -11.33 -6.78
C GLN A 101 -5.79 -10.16 -6.03
N ILE A 102 -5.71 -8.94 -6.58
CA ILE A 102 -6.13 -7.72 -5.90
C ILE A 102 -6.85 -6.75 -6.83
N VAL A 103 -7.80 -6.01 -6.27
CA VAL A 103 -8.44 -4.86 -6.94
C VAL A 103 -8.47 -3.64 -6.01
N PRO A 104 -8.09 -2.44 -6.48
CA PRO A 104 -8.25 -1.22 -5.71
C PRO A 104 -9.70 -0.70 -5.77
N TRP A 105 -10.16 -0.10 -4.67
CA TRP A 105 -11.43 0.62 -4.60
C TRP A 105 -11.34 1.78 -3.60
N ASN A 106 -12.37 2.64 -3.59
CA ASN A 106 -12.47 3.78 -2.69
C ASN A 106 -13.75 3.71 -1.86
N ALA A 107 -13.64 4.04 -0.57
CA ALA A 107 -14.76 4.13 0.36
C ALA A 107 -15.85 5.08 -0.16
N TYR A 108 -15.46 6.16 -0.84
CA TYR A 108 -16.35 6.97 -1.67
C TYR A 108 -15.78 7.03 -3.09
N PRO A 109 -16.42 6.36 -4.09
CA PRO A 109 -15.82 6.15 -5.41
C PRO A 109 -15.85 7.39 -6.32
N TRP A 110 -16.67 8.39 -6.00
CA TRP A 110 -16.76 9.63 -6.77
C TRP A 110 -15.64 10.61 -6.39
N HIS A 111 -15.02 11.24 -7.39
CA HIS A 111 -13.95 12.21 -7.15
C HIS A 111 -14.48 13.48 -6.47
N VAL A 112 -14.04 13.71 -5.23
CA VAL A 112 -14.37 14.90 -4.41
C VAL A 112 -13.15 15.47 -3.70
N HIS A 113 -11.94 15.17 -4.18
CA HIS A 113 -10.71 15.52 -3.47
C HIS A 113 -10.53 17.04 -3.34
N GLU A 114 -10.94 17.79 -4.36
CA GLU A 114 -10.84 19.25 -4.39
C GLU A 114 -11.71 19.92 -3.32
N THR A 115 -12.89 19.35 -3.04
CA THR A 115 -13.81 19.85 -2.00
C THR A 115 -13.55 19.22 -0.63
N HIS A 116 -12.92 18.04 -0.57
CA HIS A 116 -12.67 17.27 0.65
C HIS A 116 -11.22 16.75 0.73
N PRO A 117 -10.19 17.63 0.72
CA PRO A 117 -8.79 17.22 0.67
C PRO A 117 -8.29 16.58 1.99
N ASN A 118 -9.01 16.82 3.10
CA ASN A 118 -8.61 16.39 4.44
C ASN A 118 -9.45 15.26 5.02
N GLY A 119 -10.32 14.66 4.21
CA GLY A 119 -11.11 13.49 4.59
C GLY A 119 -12.60 13.70 4.35
N LEU A 120 -13.32 12.58 4.37
CA LEU A 120 -14.74 12.52 4.04
C LEU A 120 -15.63 12.69 5.28
N PRO A 121 -16.70 13.51 5.23
CA PRO A 121 -17.72 13.51 6.26
C PRO A 121 -18.49 12.17 6.27
N ASN A 122 -19.14 11.85 7.39
CA ASN A 122 -19.79 10.54 7.58
C ASN A 122 -20.88 10.25 6.55
N ASN A 123 -21.62 11.25 6.07
CA ASN A 123 -22.63 11.07 5.04
C ASN A 123 -22.04 10.59 3.71
N LEU A 124 -20.84 11.04 3.33
CA LEU A 124 -20.19 10.54 2.12
C LEU A 124 -19.64 9.11 2.32
N ILE A 125 -19.16 8.78 3.53
CA ILE A 125 -18.79 7.40 3.84
C ILE A 125 -20.02 6.48 3.75
N ASP A 126 -21.16 6.93 4.29
CA ASP A 126 -22.43 6.20 4.26
C ASP A 126 -22.92 5.99 2.82
N ASP A 127 -22.90 7.04 2.00
CA ASP A 127 -23.26 7.00 0.57
C ASP A 127 -22.41 5.99 -0.22
N GLY A 128 -21.16 5.79 0.19
CA GLY A 128 -20.23 4.87 -0.48
C GLY A 128 -20.42 3.39 -0.13
N LEU A 129 -21.14 3.06 0.95
CA LEU A 129 -21.31 1.67 1.40
C LEU A 129 -22.08 0.81 0.38
N ASP A 130 -23.09 1.38 -0.27
CA ASP A 130 -23.86 0.68 -1.31
C ASP A 130 -22.99 0.38 -2.55
N ALA A 131 -22.12 1.31 -2.94
CA ALA A 131 -21.18 1.09 -4.03
C ALA A 131 -20.15 0.00 -3.68
N LEU A 132 -19.61 0.02 -2.44
CA LEU A 132 -18.73 -1.05 -1.96
C LEU A 132 -19.42 -2.41 -1.97
N LYS A 133 -20.67 -2.49 -1.53
CA LYS A 133 -21.44 -3.74 -1.60
C LYS A 133 -21.60 -4.23 -3.04
N ARG A 134 -21.93 -3.35 -3.99
CA ARG A 134 -22.06 -3.71 -5.42
C ARG A 134 -20.76 -4.25 -6.01
N VAL A 135 -19.61 -3.70 -5.62
CA VAL A 135 -18.30 -4.27 -5.99
C VAL A 135 -18.13 -5.67 -5.43
N LEU A 136 -18.42 -5.88 -4.14
CA LEU A 136 -18.29 -7.20 -3.51
C LEU A 136 -19.29 -8.23 -4.06
N ASP A 137 -20.45 -7.79 -4.56
CA ASP A 137 -21.43 -8.65 -5.26
C ASP A 137 -20.88 -9.13 -6.62
N LEU A 138 -20.18 -8.26 -7.37
CA LEU A 138 -19.54 -8.63 -8.64
C LEU A 138 -18.36 -9.59 -8.46
N HIS A 139 -17.72 -9.57 -7.29
CA HIS A 139 -16.49 -10.30 -7.01
C HIS A 139 -16.67 -11.23 -5.81
N PRO A 140 -17.31 -12.41 -6.01
CA PRO A 140 -17.63 -13.35 -4.94
C PRO A 140 -16.41 -13.90 -4.19
N ASP A 141 -15.26 -13.98 -4.87
CA ASP A 141 -14.03 -14.55 -4.32
C ASP A 141 -13.25 -13.59 -3.42
N ILE A 142 -13.60 -12.29 -3.43
CA ILE A 142 -13.04 -11.32 -2.49
C ILE A 142 -13.54 -11.65 -1.09
N ARG A 143 -12.59 -12.05 -0.23
CA ARG A 143 -12.82 -12.37 1.19
C ARG A 143 -12.03 -11.48 2.15
N SER A 144 -11.00 -10.78 1.65
CA SER A 144 -10.16 -9.88 2.45
C SER A 144 -10.27 -8.45 1.95
N VAL A 145 -10.58 -7.50 2.84
CA VAL A 145 -10.60 -6.06 2.55
C VAL A 145 -9.51 -5.36 3.37
N VAL A 146 -8.53 -4.75 2.71
CA VAL A 146 -7.44 -4.00 3.36
C VAL A 146 -7.74 -2.50 3.28
N ALA A 147 -8.08 -1.90 4.41
CA ALA A 147 -8.51 -0.51 4.54
C ALA A 147 -7.35 0.43 4.89
N HIS A 148 -7.07 1.38 4.00
CA HIS A 148 -5.97 2.34 4.10
C HIS A 148 -6.41 3.68 4.67
N GLY A 149 -6.00 3.97 5.91
CA GLY A 149 -6.25 5.25 6.58
C GLY A 149 -7.66 5.44 7.15
N GLY A 150 -7.84 6.53 7.89
CA GLY A 150 -8.99 6.72 8.77
C GLY A 150 -10.36 6.69 8.09
N ASP A 151 -10.48 7.19 6.86
CA ASP A 151 -11.76 7.17 6.12
C ASP A 151 -12.14 5.75 5.69
N ALA A 152 -11.18 4.99 5.16
CA ALA A 152 -11.38 3.58 4.83
C ALA A 152 -11.67 2.75 6.09
N HIS A 153 -10.98 3.03 7.22
CA HIS A 153 -11.26 2.39 8.51
C HIS A 153 -12.68 2.66 8.99
N ARG A 154 -13.19 3.90 8.84
CA ARG A 154 -14.58 4.24 9.17
C ARG A 154 -15.55 3.52 8.24
N SER A 155 -15.26 3.47 6.93
CA SER A 155 -16.07 2.78 5.94
C SER A 155 -16.22 1.29 6.28
N VAL A 156 -15.12 0.55 6.48
CA VAL A 156 -15.21 -0.87 6.83
C VAL A 156 -15.87 -1.08 8.19
N ARG A 157 -15.63 -0.21 9.18
CA ARG A 157 -16.32 -0.31 10.48
C ARG A 157 -17.83 -0.20 10.31
N GLN A 158 -18.31 0.79 9.55
CA GLN A 158 -19.74 0.97 9.30
C GLN A 158 -20.33 -0.15 8.44
N PHE A 159 -19.58 -0.63 7.45
CA PHE A 159 -19.98 -1.78 6.64
C PHE A 159 -20.17 -3.03 7.50
N MET A 160 -19.26 -3.29 8.45
CA MET A 160 -19.38 -4.45 9.33
C MET A 160 -20.44 -4.26 10.43
N SER A 161 -20.72 -3.03 10.89
CA SER A 161 -21.60 -2.79 12.04
C SER A 161 -23.07 -2.56 11.69
N LYS A 162 -23.38 -2.05 10.50
CA LYS A 162 -24.76 -1.83 10.06
C LYS A 162 -25.39 -3.15 9.63
N GLN A 163 -26.50 -3.54 10.25
CA GLN A 163 -27.15 -4.84 10.06
C GLN A 163 -27.19 -5.32 8.60
N ARG A 164 -27.70 -4.49 7.67
CA ARG A 164 -27.81 -4.82 6.23
C ARG A 164 -26.49 -5.26 5.58
N PHE A 165 -25.38 -4.64 5.98
CA PHE A 165 -24.05 -4.91 5.41
C PHE A 165 -23.27 -5.92 6.25
N GLY A 166 -23.46 -5.93 7.58
CA GLY A 166 -22.87 -6.89 8.50
C GLY A 166 -23.35 -8.31 8.23
N GLU A 167 -24.66 -8.53 8.08
CA GLU A 167 -25.23 -9.85 7.74
C GLU A 167 -24.68 -10.36 6.40
N TYR A 168 -24.53 -9.46 5.42
CA TYR A 168 -23.91 -9.77 4.13
C TYR A 168 -22.44 -10.15 4.30
N ALA A 169 -21.68 -9.41 5.10
CA ALA A 169 -20.27 -9.65 5.34
C ALA A 169 -20.02 -10.98 6.06
N ASP A 170 -20.84 -11.27 7.08
CA ASP A 170 -20.79 -12.52 7.84
C ASP A 170 -21.11 -13.72 6.96
N ALA A 171 -22.18 -13.64 6.15
CA ALA A 171 -22.56 -14.70 5.21
C ALA A 171 -21.47 -14.98 4.16
N ARG A 172 -20.68 -13.97 3.79
CA ARG A 172 -19.56 -14.07 2.85
C ARG A 172 -18.23 -14.45 3.51
N GLY A 173 -18.15 -14.45 4.84
CA GLY A 173 -16.90 -14.61 5.58
C GLY A 173 -15.89 -13.50 5.28
N LEU A 174 -16.35 -12.26 5.09
CA LEU A 174 -15.49 -11.11 4.83
C LEU A 174 -14.69 -10.75 6.08
N LYS A 175 -13.39 -10.49 5.89
CA LYS A 175 -12.52 -9.95 6.94
C LYS A 175 -11.87 -8.66 6.51
N THR A 176 -11.90 -7.68 7.40
CA THR A 176 -11.36 -6.33 7.17
C THR A 176 -10.08 -6.11 7.96
N TRP A 177 -9.08 -5.47 7.36
CA TRP A 177 -7.79 -5.20 7.95
C TRP A 177 -7.45 -3.72 7.87
N ASN A 178 -7.18 -3.08 9.00
CA ASN A 178 -6.84 -1.66 9.03
C ASN A 178 -5.34 -1.47 8.89
N THR A 179 -4.92 -0.61 7.96
CA THR A 179 -3.51 -0.27 7.76
C THR A 179 -3.29 1.22 7.54
N ARG A 180 -2.02 1.65 7.57
CA ARG A 180 -1.61 3.04 7.32
C ARG A 180 -1.96 3.43 5.88
N HIS A 181 -2.37 4.70 5.70
CA HIS A 181 -2.59 5.24 4.37
C HIS A 181 -1.27 5.33 3.60
N THR A 182 -1.27 5.03 2.31
CA THR A 182 -0.05 5.05 1.48
C THR A 182 0.26 6.42 0.89
N SER A 183 -0.31 7.52 1.37
CA SER A 183 -0.08 8.84 0.75
C SER A 183 1.28 9.40 1.17
N ASN A 184 1.79 10.37 0.40
CA ASN A 184 3.02 11.08 0.78
C ASN A 184 2.90 11.69 2.18
N ARG A 185 1.76 12.34 2.50
CA ARG A 185 1.48 12.91 3.82
C ARG A 185 1.62 11.88 4.96
N ALA A 186 1.12 10.66 4.76
CA ALA A 186 1.18 9.60 5.76
C ALA A 186 2.58 8.98 5.91
N PHE A 187 3.51 9.26 4.99
CA PHE A 187 4.88 8.77 4.97
C PHE A 187 5.92 9.91 4.99
N ILE A 188 5.53 11.10 5.48
CA ILE A 188 6.49 12.14 5.91
C ILE A 188 7.08 11.68 7.26
N LEU A 189 7.87 10.61 7.21
CA LEU A 189 8.55 9.99 8.34
C LEU A 189 10.03 9.92 8.02
N ARG A 190 10.87 9.92 9.06
CA ARG A 190 12.30 9.68 8.92
C ARG A 190 12.58 8.19 9.04
N GLU A 191 13.73 7.74 8.56
CA GLU A 191 14.21 6.41 8.92
C GLU A 191 14.62 6.39 10.41
N PRO A 192 14.43 5.30 11.16
CA PRO A 192 13.88 4.00 10.73
C PRO A 192 12.35 3.89 10.76
N GLU A 193 11.64 4.91 11.25
CA GLU A 193 10.17 4.91 11.43
C GLU A 193 9.42 4.67 10.13
N LYS A 194 9.91 5.24 9.03
CA LYS A 194 9.34 5.06 7.69
C LYS A 194 9.37 3.60 7.26
N ALA A 195 10.50 2.91 7.43
CA ALA A 195 10.60 1.49 7.10
C ALA A 195 9.82 0.59 8.08
N ILE A 196 9.71 0.95 9.36
CA ILE A 196 8.82 0.25 10.32
C ILE A 196 7.35 0.40 9.88
N ALA A 197 6.95 1.61 9.50
CA ALA A 197 5.60 1.87 9.02
C ALA A 197 5.29 1.11 7.73
N LEU A 198 6.25 0.99 6.80
CA LEU A 198 6.10 0.21 5.58
C LEU A 198 5.95 -1.29 5.89
N GLU A 199 6.80 -1.84 6.76
CA GLU A 199 6.72 -3.25 7.15
C GLU A 199 5.40 -3.57 7.86
N GLY A 200 4.90 -2.66 8.70
CA GLY A 200 3.58 -2.80 9.30
C GLY A 200 2.44 -2.87 8.28
N VAL A 201 2.57 -2.16 7.14
CA VAL A 201 1.61 -2.30 6.03
C VAL A 201 1.79 -3.66 5.34
N CYS A 202 3.02 -4.09 5.08
CA CYS A 202 3.31 -5.39 4.49
C CYS A 202 2.74 -6.55 5.32
N GLU A 203 2.94 -6.56 6.64
CA GLU A 203 2.39 -7.61 7.52
C GLU A 203 0.86 -7.69 7.46
N VAL A 204 0.17 -6.53 7.41
CA VAL A 204 -1.29 -6.53 7.21
C VAL A 204 -1.68 -7.19 5.88
N TYR A 205 -0.93 -6.93 4.81
CA TYR A 205 -1.15 -7.61 3.53
C TYR A 205 -0.85 -9.11 3.62
N ARG A 206 0.22 -9.54 4.29
CA ARG A 206 0.53 -10.96 4.48
C ARG A 206 -0.60 -11.68 5.22
N ASP A 207 -1.17 -11.05 6.24
CA ASP A 207 -2.33 -11.61 6.96
C ASP A 207 -3.60 -11.67 6.12
N ALA A 208 -3.87 -10.61 5.34
CA ALA A 208 -4.99 -10.57 4.40
C ALA A 208 -4.84 -11.65 3.30
N MET A 209 -3.62 -11.88 2.82
CA MET A 209 -3.26 -12.93 1.86
C MET A 209 -3.51 -14.32 2.45
N ARG A 210 -3.03 -14.59 3.66
CA ARG A 210 -3.26 -15.88 4.36
C ARG A 210 -4.76 -16.15 4.52
N HIS A 211 -5.53 -15.15 4.91
CA HIS A 211 -6.99 -15.27 5.02
C HIS A 211 -7.66 -15.56 3.66
N ALA A 212 -7.16 -14.96 2.59
CA ALA A 212 -7.64 -15.20 1.23
C ALA A 212 -7.17 -16.55 0.63
N GLY A 213 -6.35 -17.33 1.34
CA GLY A 213 -5.81 -18.60 0.86
C GLY A 213 -4.54 -18.46 0.01
N LEU A 214 -3.92 -17.28 -0.01
CA LEU A 214 -2.67 -17.02 -0.71
C LEU A 214 -1.46 -17.26 0.21
N LYS A 215 -0.31 -17.57 -0.39
CA LYS A 215 0.97 -17.74 0.31
C LYS A 215 1.83 -16.48 0.12
N PRO A 216 1.88 -15.57 1.10
CA PRO A 216 2.74 -14.39 0.98
C PRO A 216 4.22 -14.77 0.98
N LEU A 217 5.04 -13.96 0.31
CA LEU A 217 6.47 -13.96 0.55
C LEU A 217 6.71 -13.60 2.01
N THR A 218 7.42 -14.48 2.71
CA THR A 218 7.90 -14.19 4.06
C THR A 218 8.74 -12.93 4.00
N ALA A 219 8.59 -12.05 5.00
CA ALA A 219 9.62 -11.06 5.26
C ALA A 219 10.95 -11.81 5.24
N HIS A 220 11.94 -11.30 4.47
CA HIS A 220 13.31 -11.71 4.76
C HIS A 220 13.50 -11.38 6.24
N LYS A 221 13.54 -12.41 7.08
CA LYS A 221 14.04 -12.28 8.43
C LYS A 221 15.50 -11.88 8.26
N VAL A 222 15.72 -10.59 8.12
CA VAL A 222 16.90 -10.00 8.71
C VAL A 222 16.64 -10.26 10.19
N ASP A 223 17.31 -11.28 10.74
CA ASP A 223 17.56 -11.34 12.18
C ASP A 223 18.21 -10.00 12.50
N LEU A 224 17.38 -9.03 12.87
CA LEU A 224 17.84 -7.79 13.44
C LEU A 224 18.38 -8.23 14.79
N PRO A 225 19.69 -8.06 15.04
CA PRO A 225 20.17 -8.17 16.41
C PRO A 225 19.30 -7.26 17.27
N ALA A 226 19.08 -7.65 18.53
CA ALA A 226 18.46 -6.77 19.50
C ALA A 226 19.09 -5.37 19.40
N PRO A 227 18.32 -4.28 19.52
CA PRO A 227 18.83 -2.92 19.34
C PRO A 227 20.10 -2.75 20.20
N MET A 228 21.24 -2.62 19.53
CA MET A 228 22.54 -2.60 20.18
C MET A 228 22.89 -1.16 20.55
N THR A 229 23.43 -0.95 21.74
CA THR A 229 24.01 0.35 22.08
C THR A 229 25.28 0.61 21.25
N GLY A 230 25.66 1.87 21.05
CA GLY A 230 26.90 2.22 20.31
C GLY A 230 28.17 1.50 20.82
N PRO A 231 28.34 1.30 22.14
CA PRO A 231 29.38 0.44 22.69
C PRO A 231 29.26 -1.05 22.29
N GLU A 232 28.07 -1.63 22.32
CA GLU A 232 27.83 -3.03 21.95
C GLU A 232 28.15 -3.28 20.47
N LEU A 233 27.78 -2.34 19.59
CA LEU A 233 28.09 -2.38 18.17
C LEU A 233 29.60 -2.41 17.90
N ARG A 234 30.37 -1.56 18.60
CA ARG A 234 31.83 -1.54 18.48
C ARG A 234 32.45 -2.86 18.94
N VAL A 235 31.90 -3.48 19.99
CA VAL A 235 32.37 -4.78 20.49
C VAL A 235 32.08 -5.89 19.47
N ALA A 236 30.88 -5.92 18.89
CA ALA A 236 30.53 -6.91 17.86
C ALA A 236 31.37 -6.76 16.59
N ALA A 237 31.48 -5.53 16.05
CA ALA A 237 32.31 -5.24 14.88
C ALA A 237 33.79 -5.60 15.11
N ARG A 238 34.32 -5.32 16.31
CA ARG A 238 35.68 -5.70 16.69
C ARG A 238 35.84 -7.23 16.76
N GLY A 239 34.85 -7.95 17.28
CA GLY A 239 34.88 -9.42 17.35
C GLY A 239 34.94 -10.10 15.98
N GLU A 240 34.25 -9.54 14.97
CA GLU A 240 34.26 -10.07 13.61
C GLU A 240 35.53 -9.71 12.84
N LEU A 241 36.07 -8.50 13.04
CA LEU A 241 37.17 -7.96 12.24
C LEU A 241 38.57 -8.26 12.81
N LEU A 242 38.72 -8.38 14.13
CA LEU A 242 40.01 -8.61 14.79
C LEU A 242 40.72 -9.92 14.36
N PRO A 243 40.02 -11.05 14.11
CA PRO A 243 40.65 -12.28 13.61
C PRO A 243 41.19 -12.15 12.17
N LEU A 244 40.74 -11.14 11.43
CA LEU A 244 41.04 -10.94 10.01
C LEU A 244 42.12 -9.88 9.78
N LEU A 245 42.64 -9.26 10.85
CA LEU A 245 43.50 -8.07 10.75
C LEU A 245 44.82 -8.24 11.54
N PRO A 246 45.98 -7.95 10.90
CA PRO A 246 47.25 -7.87 11.63
C PRO A 246 47.40 -6.51 12.33
N GLY A 247 47.54 -6.53 13.67
CA GLY A 247 47.88 -5.35 14.48
C GLY A 247 46.69 -4.49 14.94
N ALA A 248 46.80 -3.89 16.13
CA ALA A 248 45.67 -3.27 16.84
C ALA A 248 45.31 -1.84 16.41
N VAL A 249 46.27 -1.03 15.96
CA VAL A 249 46.06 0.40 15.63
C VAL A 249 45.53 0.59 14.20
N GLU A 250 45.97 -0.25 13.26
CA GLU A 250 45.39 -0.28 11.91
C GLU A 250 43.94 -0.80 11.91
N ALA A 251 43.58 -1.61 12.90
CA ALA A 251 42.24 -2.17 13.01
C ALA A 251 41.17 -1.10 13.28
N GLU A 252 41.40 -0.13 14.18
CA GLU A 252 40.42 0.92 14.48
C GLU A 252 40.14 1.83 13.29
N ALA A 253 41.19 2.24 12.57
CA ALA A 253 41.05 3.06 11.36
C ALA A 253 40.33 2.30 10.24
N ARG A 254 40.66 1.01 10.04
CA ARG A 254 40.03 0.16 9.01
C ARG A 254 38.60 -0.26 9.36
N ILE A 255 38.25 -0.39 10.64
CA ILE A 255 36.86 -0.60 11.07
C ILE A 255 36.01 0.60 10.65
N SER A 256 36.53 1.82 10.84
CA SER A 256 35.84 3.05 10.42
C SER A 256 35.65 3.11 8.90
N GLU A 257 36.70 2.81 8.13
CA GLU A 257 36.62 2.76 6.65
C GLU A 257 35.70 1.66 6.12
N TYR A 258 35.71 0.47 6.74
CA TYR A 258 34.83 -0.65 6.38
C TYR A 258 33.35 -0.32 6.60
N VAL A 259 33.02 0.34 7.71
CA VAL A 259 31.65 0.84 7.99
C VAL A 259 31.21 1.85 6.93
N HIS A 260 32.13 2.67 6.41
CA HIS A 260 31.85 3.67 5.38
C HIS A 260 31.77 3.12 3.94
N ALA A 261 32.36 1.97 3.65
CA ALA A 261 32.52 1.45 2.28
C ALA A 261 31.43 0.48 1.78
N LEU A 262 30.40 0.15 2.59
CA LEU A 262 29.39 -0.87 2.25
C LEU A 262 28.16 -0.33 1.48
N PRO A 263 27.76 -0.93 0.33
CA PRO A 263 26.46 -0.70 -0.30
C PRO A 263 25.46 -1.88 -0.20
N SER A 264 24.23 -1.55 0.25
CA SER A 264 22.89 -2.24 0.27
C SER A 264 22.84 -3.75 0.55
N ASP A 265 22.15 -4.28 1.57
CA ASP A 265 20.79 -3.98 2.06
C ASP A 265 20.62 -4.14 3.59
N ARG A 266 21.67 -4.54 4.31
CA ARG A 266 21.73 -4.64 5.79
C ARG A 266 22.38 -3.42 6.45
N GLY A 267 23.35 -2.80 5.80
CA GLY A 267 24.18 -1.73 6.36
C GLY A 267 23.48 -0.38 6.47
N GLN A 268 22.53 -0.07 5.57
CA GLN A 268 21.89 1.26 5.52
C GLN A 268 21.00 1.56 6.73
N ARG A 269 20.39 0.55 7.36
CA ARG A 269 19.49 0.76 8.51
C ARG A 269 20.27 0.95 9.82
N LEU A 270 21.38 0.22 9.98
CA LEU A 270 22.33 0.40 11.10
C LEU A 270 23.02 1.77 11.03
N LEU A 271 23.41 2.20 9.83
CA LEU A 271 24.05 3.50 9.58
C LEU A 271 23.11 4.68 9.89
N VAL A 272 21.81 4.54 9.62
CA VAL A 272 20.80 5.54 9.99
C VAL A 272 20.64 5.65 11.51
N GLU A 273 20.61 4.53 12.24
CA GLU A 273 20.57 4.58 13.70
C GLU A 273 21.86 5.17 14.31
N LEU A 274 23.01 4.97 13.66
CA LEU A 274 24.30 5.54 14.05
C LEU A 274 24.36 7.06 13.82
N LEU A 275 23.91 7.56 12.66
CA LEU A 275 23.95 9.00 12.35
C LEU A 275 22.95 9.84 13.16
N LEU A 276 21.84 9.24 13.61
CA LEU A 276 20.82 9.95 14.40
C LEU A 276 21.21 10.13 15.88
N ARG A 277 22.18 9.38 16.40
CA ARG A 277 22.63 9.49 17.80
C ARG A 277 23.76 10.50 18.00
N ASP A 278 24.64 10.70 17.01
CA ASP A 278 25.74 11.68 17.09
C ASP A 278 25.32 13.13 16.80
N LEU A 279 24.12 13.36 16.24
CA LEU A 279 23.55 14.71 16.06
C LEU A 279 22.72 15.20 17.26
N ALA A 280 22.66 14.42 18.34
CA ALA A 280 21.96 14.74 19.58
C ALA A 280 22.91 14.88 20.79
N SER A 281 24.22 14.95 20.56
CA SER A 281 25.26 15.24 21.56
C SER A 281 26.09 16.44 21.16
#